data_AF-A0A945YXX2-F1
#
_entry.id   AF-A0A945YXX2-F1
#
_cell.length_a   1.000
_cell.length_b   1.000
_cell.length_c   1.000
_cell.angle_alpha   90.00
_cell.angle_beta   90.00
_cell.angle_gamma   90.00
#
_symmetry.space_group_name_H-M   'P 1'
#
loop_
_entity.id
_entity.type
_entity.pdbx_description
1 polymer ?
#
loop_
_entity_poly.entity_id
_entity_poly.type
_entity_poly.pdbx_seq_one_letter_code
_entity_poly.pdbx_strand_id
1 'polypeptide(L)'
;MKLLLENWRKYLNEGSSWDLKFNAFIAMLLKDYPKSKTAEEEEEWDDDEDMGSIVHNGKYWNQEVMLSQGLKSACHGNSACAYEKTEGRLKMITGVALSSNGKWYLHSWVYNPEKDVIYETTETKWGAYYGYQIADWDMNMILSRGNKGRWTGEF
;
A
#
# COMPACT_ATOMS: atom_id res chain seq x y z
N MET A 1 12.56 13.72 -16.75
CA MET A 1 12.74 13.04 -15.43
C MET A 1 13.13 14.00 -14.30
N LYS A 2 14.24 14.76 -14.38
CA LYS A 2 14.67 15.68 -13.29
C LYS A 2 13.61 16.72 -12.87
N LEU A 3 12.95 17.39 -13.82
CA LEU A 3 11.87 18.36 -13.54
C LEU A 3 10.62 17.73 -12.89
N LEU A 4 10.34 16.46 -13.16
CA LEU A 4 9.26 15.69 -12.51
C LEU A 4 9.63 15.37 -11.06
N LEU A 5 10.87 14.96 -10.79
CA LEU A 5 11.37 14.70 -9.43
C LEU A 5 11.27 15.93 -8.51
N GLU A 6 11.54 17.12 -9.05
CA GLU A 6 11.54 18.36 -8.27
C GLU A 6 10.13 18.92 -8.03
N ASN A 7 9.16 18.63 -8.91
CA ASN A 7 7.84 19.25 -8.91
C ASN A 7 6.67 18.26 -9.00
N TRP A 8 6.85 16.99 -8.64
CA TRP A 8 5.88 15.90 -8.86
C TRP A 8 4.46 16.23 -8.36
N ARG A 9 4.33 16.96 -7.25
CA ARG A 9 3.04 17.33 -6.64
C ARG A 9 2.06 18.02 -7.59
N LYS A 10 2.55 18.85 -8.53
CA LYS A 10 1.66 19.58 -9.47
C LYS A 10 0.98 18.68 -10.49
N TYR A 11 1.49 17.46 -10.65
CA TYR A 11 0.98 16.46 -11.59
C TYR A 11 0.03 15.46 -10.91
N LEU A 12 -0.19 15.60 -9.61
CA LEU A 12 -1.20 14.84 -8.86
C LEU A 12 -2.55 15.55 -8.84
N ASN A 13 -2.81 16.49 -9.74
CA ASN A 13 -4.09 17.20 -9.80
C ASN A 13 -5.13 16.35 -10.55
N GLU A 14 -6.40 16.46 -10.18
CA GLU A 14 -7.53 15.69 -10.75
C GLU A 14 -7.57 15.72 -12.29
N GLY A 15 -7.25 16.86 -12.91
CA GLY A 15 -7.23 17.03 -14.38
C GLY A 15 -5.97 16.53 -15.12
N SER A 16 -5.02 15.89 -14.44
CA SER A 16 -3.84 15.30 -15.09
C SER A 16 -4.15 13.91 -15.63
N SER A 17 -3.52 13.51 -16.75
CA SER A 17 -3.64 12.13 -17.26
C SER A 17 -3.10 11.12 -16.25
N TRP A 18 -3.56 9.88 -16.36
CA TRP A 18 -3.06 8.76 -15.55
C TRP A 18 -1.53 8.63 -15.63
N ASP A 19 -0.97 8.66 -16.84
CA ASP A 19 0.48 8.58 -17.06
C ASP A 19 1.25 9.66 -16.27
N LEU A 20 0.72 10.88 -16.20
CA LEU A 20 1.36 11.98 -15.48
C LEU A 20 1.31 11.75 -13.97
N LYS A 21 0.19 11.26 -13.44
CA LYS A 21 0.04 10.93 -12.01
C LYS A 21 0.95 9.77 -11.62
N PHE A 22 0.96 8.70 -12.41
CA PHE A 22 1.81 7.54 -12.20
C PHE A 22 3.30 7.93 -12.23
N ASN A 23 3.74 8.64 -13.27
CA ASN A 23 5.14 9.09 -13.37
C ASN A 23 5.54 10.02 -12.22
N ALA A 24 4.63 10.88 -11.75
CA ALA A 24 4.88 11.76 -10.61
C ALA A 24 4.98 10.98 -9.29
N PHE A 25 4.15 9.96 -9.10
CA PHE A 25 4.24 9.04 -7.97
C PHE A 25 5.55 8.26 -7.96
N ILE A 26 5.95 7.69 -9.10
CA ILE A 26 7.25 7.03 -9.22
C ILE A 26 8.38 8.01 -8.93
N ALA A 27 8.31 9.23 -9.47
CA ALA A 27 9.29 10.27 -9.18
C ALA A 27 9.37 10.61 -7.67
N MET A 28 8.25 10.64 -6.95
CA MET A 28 8.24 10.81 -5.50
C MET A 28 8.98 9.68 -4.80
N LEU A 29 8.65 8.41 -5.09
CA LEU A 29 9.32 7.26 -4.46
C LEU A 29 10.83 7.26 -4.74
N LEU A 30 11.22 7.57 -5.98
CA LEU A 30 12.62 7.66 -6.38
C LEU A 30 13.36 8.86 -5.76
N LYS A 31 12.65 9.93 -5.37
CA LYS A 31 13.29 11.06 -4.68
C LYS A 31 13.83 10.63 -3.32
N ASP A 32 13.04 9.88 -2.56
CA ASP A 32 13.39 9.44 -1.22
C ASP A 32 14.24 8.15 -1.26
N TYR A 33 14.05 7.33 -2.30
CA TYR A 33 14.78 6.08 -2.53
C TYR A 33 15.41 6.06 -3.93
N PRO A 34 16.49 6.84 -4.18
CA PRO A 34 17.04 7.08 -5.53
C PRO A 34 17.68 5.87 -6.21
N LYS A 35 17.95 4.81 -5.45
CA LYS A 35 18.46 3.54 -5.99
C LYS A 35 17.34 2.51 -6.21
N SER A 36 16.12 2.82 -5.81
CA SER A 36 14.98 1.93 -5.98
C SER A 36 14.49 1.93 -7.43
N LYS A 37 13.66 0.95 -7.77
CA LYS A 37 12.97 0.83 -9.06
C LYS A 37 11.54 0.38 -8.81
N THR A 38 10.66 0.56 -9.78
CA THR A 38 9.39 -0.18 -9.79
C THR A 38 9.66 -1.64 -10.15
N ALA A 39 8.82 -2.57 -9.70
CA ALA A 39 8.75 -3.86 -10.36
C ALA A 39 8.34 -3.62 -11.83
N GLU A 40 9.11 -4.17 -12.78
CA GLU A 40 8.81 -4.06 -14.22
C GLU A 40 7.62 -5.00 -14.56
N GLU A 41 6.61 -4.44 -15.23
CA GLU A 41 5.57 -5.00 -16.13
C GLU A 41 4.84 -6.34 -15.84
N GLU A 42 5.20 -7.15 -14.83
CA GLU A 42 4.52 -8.45 -14.58
C GLU A 42 3.37 -8.40 -13.57
N GLU A 43 3.17 -7.28 -12.88
CA GLU A 43 1.92 -6.98 -12.18
C GLU A 43 1.29 -5.82 -12.93
N GLU A 44 0.28 -6.08 -13.78
CA GLU A 44 -0.61 -5.02 -14.26
C GLU A 44 -1.16 -4.32 -13.02
N TRP A 45 -0.74 -3.06 -12.81
CA TRP A 45 -1.30 -2.21 -11.77
C TRP A 45 -2.73 -1.92 -12.23
N ASP A 46 -3.69 -2.71 -11.75
CA ASP A 46 -5.07 -2.68 -12.24
C ASP A 46 -5.64 -1.27 -12.16
N ASP A 47 -6.25 -0.83 -13.26
CA ASP A 47 -6.34 0.57 -13.65
C ASP A 47 -7.27 1.40 -12.74
N ASP A 48 -6.80 2.61 -12.46
CA ASP A 48 -7.49 3.80 -11.96
C ASP A 48 -7.87 3.95 -10.47
N GLU A 49 -8.60 3.05 -9.80
CA GLU A 49 -9.18 3.38 -8.46
C GLU A 49 -8.17 3.32 -7.30
N ASP A 50 -7.43 2.21 -7.18
CA ASP A 50 -6.46 2.02 -6.09
C ASP A 50 -5.28 2.98 -6.26
N MET A 51 -4.81 3.18 -7.49
CA MET A 51 -3.66 4.04 -7.76
C MET A 51 -3.97 5.52 -7.62
N GLY A 52 -5.14 5.98 -8.08
CA GLY A 52 -5.58 7.34 -7.78
C GLY A 52 -5.57 7.60 -6.27
N SER A 53 -6.12 6.67 -5.50
CA SER A 53 -6.20 6.79 -4.05
C SER A 53 -4.83 6.74 -3.35
N ILE A 54 -3.92 5.85 -3.78
CA ILE A 54 -2.54 5.80 -3.28
C ILE A 54 -1.82 7.13 -3.54
N VAL A 55 -1.99 7.67 -4.73
CA VAL A 55 -1.32 8.90 -5.15
C VAL A 55 -1.86 10.12 -4.40
N HIS A 56 -3.18 10.24 -4.25
CA HIS A 56 -3.83 11.40 -3.64
C HIS A 56 -3.85 11.36 -2.11
N ASN A 57 -4.07 10.18 -1.52
CA ASN A 57 -4.31 10.02 -0.09
C ASN A 57 -3.18 9.28 0.63
N GLY A 58 -2.17 8.82 -0.11
CA GLY A 58 -1.07 8.06 0.44
C GLY A 58 -0.14 8.89 1.32
N LYS A 59 0.52 8.19 2.25
CA LYS A 59 1.59 8.72 3.07
C LYS A 59 2.63 7.63 3.35
N TYR A 60 3.81 8.02 3.81
CA TYR A 60 4.74 7.07 4.41
C TYR A 60 4.23 6.60 5.77
N TRP A 61 4.33 5.30 5.99
CA TRP A 61 4.02 4.65 7.26
C TRP A 61 5.33 4.22 7.92
N ASN A 62 5.68 4.90 9.01
CA ASN A 62 6.96 4.77 9.70
C ASN A 62 6.84 4.09 11.07
N GLN A 63 5.67 3.52 11.35
CA GLN A 63 5.38 2.79 12.57
C GLN A 63 6.23 1.52 12.69
N GLU A 64 6.34 1.01 13.92
CA GLU A 64 6.95 -0.29 14.15
C GLU A 64 6.19 -1.38 13.39
N VAL A 65 6.93 -2.25 12.70
CA VAL A 65 6.38 -3.35 11.92
C VAL A 65 6.50 -4.65 12.71
N MET A 66 5.35 -5.21 13.06
CA MET A 66 5.21 -6.54 13.66
C MET A 66 4.76 -7.53 12.58
N LEU A 67 5.33 -8.74 12.57
CA LEU A 67 4.87 -9.78 11.67
C LEU A 67 3.59 -10.41 12.22
N SER A 68 2.63 -10.64 11.34
CA SER A 68 1.41 -11.37 11.61
C SER A 68 1.26 -12.49 10.58
N GLN A 69 1.03 -13.72 11.02
CA GLN A 69 0.83 -14.84 10.12
C GLN A 69 -0.49 -14.72 9.32
N GLY A 70 -0.41 -15.12 8.06
CA GLY A 70 -1.51 -15.19 7.12
C GLY A 70 -1.19 -16.15 5.98
N LEU A 71 -2.00 -16.15 4.91
CA LEU A 71 -1.67 -16.91 3.70
C LEU A 71 -0.53 -16.22 2.93
N LYS A 72 0.43 -17.00 2.46
CA LYS A 72 1.55 -16.50 1.65
C LYS A 72 1.04 -15.82 0.38
N SER A 73 1.61 -14.66 0.05
CA SER A 73 1.27 -13.85 -1.13
C SER A 73 -0.21 -13.43 -1.22
N ALA A 74 -0.92 -13.39 -0.08
CA ALA A 74 -2.32 -12.96 -0.01
C ALA A 74 -2.47 -11.69 0.84
N CYS A 75 -1.56 -10.72 0.71
CA CYS A 75 -1.50 -9.53 1.57
C CYS A 75 -2.83 -8.76 1.66
N HIS A 76 -3.50 -8.56 0.52
CA HIS A 76 -4.80 -7.89 0.47
C HIS A 76 -5.89 -8.68 1.22
N GLY A 77 -6.02 -9.99 0.93
CA GLY A 77 -6.99 -10.86 1.60
C GLY A 77 -6.72 -11.01 3.10
N ASN A 78 -5.47 -11.19 3.51
CA ASN A 78 -5.09 -11.29 4.91
C ASN A 78 -5.42 -10.01 5.67
N SER A 79 -5.16 -8.85 5.06
CA SER A 79 -5.46 -7.54 5.65
C SER A 79 -6.96 -7.28 5.78
N ALA A 80 -7.74 -7.64 4.76
CA ALA A 80 -9.20 -7.58 4.82
C ALA A 80 -9.77 -8.51 5.90
N CYS A 81 -9.22 -9.74 6.03
CA CYS A 81 -9.59 -10.68 7.08
C CYS A 81 -9.27 -10.16 8.48
N ALA A 82 -8.13 -9.48 8.66
CA ALA A 82 -7.76 -8.84 9.92
C ALA A 82 -8.72 -7.70 10.30
N TYR A 83 -9.08 -6.85 9.33
CA TYR A 83 -10.09 -5.80 9.53
C TYR A 83 -11.43 -6.42 9.98
N GLU A 84 -11.94 -7.40 9.24
CA GLU A 84 -13.22 -8.05 9.52
C GLU A 84 -13.24 -8.73 10.91
N LYS A 85 -12.23 -9.55 11.21
CA LYS A 85 -12.13 -10.27 12.50
C LYS A 85 -11.97 -9.38 13.71
N THR A 86 -11.53 -8.14 13.51
CA THR A 86 -11.35 -7.16 14.58
C THR A 86 -12.44 -6.09 14.56
N GLU A 87 -13.51 -6.31 13.79
CA GLU A 87 -14.65 -5.40 13.68
C GLU A 87 -14.22 -3.97 13.31
N GLY A 88 -13.21 -3.87 12.44
CA GLY A 88 -12.64 -2.61 11.97
C GLY A 88 -11.74 -1.88 12.97
N ARG A 89 -11.39 -2.50 14.11
CA ARG A 89 -10.39 -1.94 15.04
C ARG A 89 -9.01 -1.84 14.37
N LEU A 90 -8.59 -2.88 13.66
CA LEU A 90 -7.43 -2.81 12.77
C LEU A 90 -7.84 -2.19 11.45
N LYS A 91 -7.06 -1.22 10.97
CA LYS A 91 -7.35 -0.47 9.74
C LYS A 91 -6.54 -1.02 8.57
N MET A 92 -7.21 -1.33 7.47
CA MET A 92 -6.55 -1.80 6.27
C MET A 92 -5.93 -0.64 5.50
N ILE A 93 -4.72 -0.87 5.00
CA ILE A 93 -3.96 0.07 4.18
C ILE A 93 -3.61 -0.65 2.89
N THR A 94 -3.75 0.05 1.77
CA THR A 94 -3.25 -0.40 0.47
C THR A 94 -2.30 0.63 -0.12
N GLY A 95 -1.31 0.16 -0.87
CA GLY A 95 -0.18 0.98 -1.28
C GLY A 95 0.92 0.17 -1.92
N VAL A 96 2.14 0.62 -1.68
CA VAL A 96 3.36 -0.01 -2.16
C VAL A 96 4.34 -0.23 -1.02
N ALA A 97 5.13 -1.28 -1.13
CA ALA A 97 6.19 -1.59 -0.18
C ALA A 97 7.53 -1.82 -0.89
N LEU A 98 8.62 -1.31 -0.30
CA LEU A 98 9.96 -1.39 -0.87
C LEU A 98 10.66 -2.68 -0.42
N SER A 99 10.96 -3.56 -1.37
CA SER A 99 11.64 -4.82 -1.08
C SER A 99 13.12 -4.62 -0.76
N SER A 100 13.73 -5.62 -0.13
CA SER A 100 15.19 -5.67 0.06
C SER A 100 15.97 -5.69 -1.26
N ASN A 101 15.35 -6.13 -2.36
CA ASN A 101 15.93 -6.09 -3.70
C ASN A 101 15.89 -4.68 -4.35
N GLY A 102 15.35 -3.68 -3.65
CA GLY A 102 15.23 -2.31 -4.13
C GLY A 102 14.05 -2.05 -5.07
N LYS A 103 13.11 -2.98 -5.21
CA LYS A 103 11.90 -2.79 -6.03
C LYS A 103 10.67 -2.47 -5.18
N TRP A 104 9.82 -1.58 -5.66
CA TRP A 104 8.49 -1.31 -5.11
C TRP A 104 7.46 -2.28 -5.69
N TYR A 105 6.65 -2.86 -4.82
CA TYR A 105 5.55 -3.78 -5.15
C TYR A 105 4.25 -3.27 -4.58
N LEU A 106 3.13 -3.55 -5.25
CA LEU A 106 1.81 -3.36 -4.66
C LEU A 106 1.70 -4.22 -3.40
N HIS A 107 1.18 -3.63 -2.34
CA HIS A 107 1.12 -4.29 -1.05
C HIS A 107 -0.02 -3.75 -0.20
N SER A 108 -0.55 -4.61 0.67
CA SER A 108 -1.53 -4.23 1.67
C SER A 108 -1.13 -4.77 3.04
N TRP A 109 -1.38 -3.97 4.07
CA TRP A 109 -1.08 -4.30 5.46
C TRP A 109 -2.19 -3.75 6.36
N VAL A 110 -2.10 -4.03 7.66
CA VAL A 110 -3.02 -3.42 8.63
C VAL A 110 -2.27 -2.60 9.67
N TYR A 111 -2.93 -1.54 10.12
CA TYR A 111 -2.46 -0.66 11.18
C TYR A 111 -3.35 -0.82 12.41
N ASN A 112 -2.71 -0.88 13.58
CA ASN A 112 -3.39 -0.84 14.87
C ASN A 112 -3.28 0.57 15.47
N PRO A 113 -4.36 1.38 15.46
CA PRO A 113 -4.34 2.74 15.99
C PRO A 113 -4.09 2.81 17.50
N GLU A 114 -4.45 1.77 18.26
CA GLU A 114 -4.30 1.76 19.72
C GLU A 114 -2.85 1.53 20.14
N LYS A 115 -2.11 0.73 19.36
CA LYS A 115 -0.72 0.37 19.62
C LYS A 115 0.29 1.19 18.80
N ASP A 116 -0.19 1.94 17.80
CA ASP A 116 0.63 2.64 16.81
C ASP A 116 1.64 1.72 16.08
N VAL A 117 1.18 0.52 15.68
CA VAL A 117 1.99 -0.49 14.99
C VAL A 117 1.36 -0.93 13.67
N ILE A 118 2.20 -1.32 12.72
CA ILE A 118 1.82 -2.02 11.49
C ILE A 118 1.93 -3.51 11.74
N TYR A 119 0.88 -4.26 11.38
CA TYR A 119 0.99 -5.70 11.21
C TYR A 119 1.18 -6.03 9.72
N GLU A 120 2.38 -6.53 9.43
CA GLU A 120 2.73 -7.10 8.15
C GLU A 120 2.15 -8.51 8.06
N THR A 121 1.24 -8.73 7.11
CA THR A 121 0.49 -9.99 7.00
C THR A 121 1.16 -11.01 6.07
N THR A 122 2.38 -10.73 5.64
CA THR A 122 3.23 -11.62 4.82
C THR A 122 4.51 -12.03 5.58
N GLU A 123 5.29 -12.95 5.01
CA GLU A 123 6.49 -13.52 5.65
C GLU A 123 7.69 -12.56 5.73
N THR A 124 7.59 -11.34 5.19
CA THR A 124 8.74 -10.43 5.04
C THR A 124 8.43 -9.01 5.50
N LYS A 125 9.34 -8.41 6.29
CA LYS A 125 9.33 -6.97 6.54
C LYS A 125 9.90 -6.24 5.33
N TRP A 126 9.22 -5.19 4.88
CA TRP A 126 9.66 -4.35 3.78
C TRP A 126 10.50 -3.19 4.31
N GLY A 127 11.35 -2.62 3.46
CA GLY A 127 12.24 -1.51 3.81
C GLY A 127 11.53 -0.17 3.94
N ALA A 128 10.36 -0.02 3.31
CA ALA A 128 9.52 1.17 3.40
C ALA A 128 8.09 0.84 2.99
N TYR A 129 7.14 1.63 3.49
CA TYR A 129 5.71 1.48 3.24
C TYR A 129 5.12 2.83 2.86
N TYR A 130 4.47 2.91 1.69
CA TYR A 130 3.75 4.10 1.26
C TYR A 130 2.34 3.69 0.80
N GLY A 131 1.31 4.23 1.44
CA GLY A 131 -0.06 3.84 1.12
C GLY A 131 -1.09 4.68 1.83
N TYR A 132 -2.35 4.45 1.50
CA TYR A 132 -3.48 5.13 2.13
C TYR A 132 -4.34 4.15 2.92
N GLN A 133 -4.92 4.64 4.00
CA GLN A 133 -5.87 3.86 4.77
C GLN A 133 -7.20 3.82 4.02
N ILE A 134 -7.73 2.62 3.82
CA ILE A 134 -9.05 2.44 3.21
C ILE A 134 -10.10 2.86 4.24
N ALA A 135 -11.09 3.63 3.78
CA ALA A 135 -12.14 4.12 4.65
C ALA A 135 -13.11 2.99 5.02
N ASP A 136 -13.65 3.01 6.25
CA ASP A 136 -14.53 1.94 6.75
C ASP A 136 -15.78 1.72 5.88
N TRP A 137 -16.29 2.76 5.21
CA TRP A 137 -17.44 2.64 4.31
C TRP A 137 -17.12 1.92 2.99
N ASP A 138 -15.85 1.94 2.57
CA ASP A 138 -15.36 1.33 1.34
C ASP A 138 -14.93 -0.14 1.56
N MET A 139 -14.62 -0.50 2.82
CA MET A 139 -14.25 -1.87 3.19
C MET A 139 -15.32 -2.91 2.83
N ASN A 140 -16.60 -2.54 2.82
CA ASN A 140 -17.67 -3.45 2.40
C ASN A 140 -17.54 -3.89 0.93
N MET A 141 -17.11 -2.98 0.05
CA MET A 141 -16.85 -3.33 -1.34
C MET A 141 -15.69 -4.32 -1.44
N ILE A 142 -14.61 -4.06 -0.71
CA ILE A 142 -13.43 -4.94 -0.67
C ILE A 142 -13.77 -6.34 -0.13
N LEU A 143 -14.50 -6.42 0.97
CA LEU A 143 -14.91 -7.68 1.57
C LEU A 143 -15.84 -8.47 0.63
N SER A 144 -16.74 -7.78 -0.10
CA SER A 144 -17.64 -8.41 -1.06
C SER A 144 -16.92 -9.01 -2.28
N ARG A 145 -15.73 -8.52 -2.63
CA ARG A 145 -14.89 -9.03 -3.73
C ARG A 145 -14.20 -10.36 -3.38
N GLY A 146 -14.38 -10.88 -2.16
CA GLY A 146 -14.18 -12.29 -1.85
C GLY A 146 -12.73 -12.79 -1.91
N ASN A 147 -11.74 -11.92 -1.66
CA ASN A 147 -10.36 -12.35 -1.64
C ASN A 147 -10.09 -13.29 -0.44
N LYS A 148 -9.72 -14.54 -0.74
CA LYS A 148 -9.43 -15.58 0.26
C LYS A 148 -8.19 -15.19 1.06
N GLY A 149 -8.39 -14.64 2.25
CA GLY A 149 -7.34 -14.34 3.22
C GLY A 149 -7.35 -15.23 4.44
N ARG A 150 -6.28 -15.15 5.24
CA ARG A 150 -6.25 -15.64 6.61
C ARG A 150 -5.51 -14.66 7.48
N TRP A 151 -6.06 -14.39 8.66
CA TRP A 151 -5.37 -13.69 9.72
C TRP A 151 -5.45 -14.51 11.02
N THR A 152 -4.33 -14.68 11.70
CA THR A 152 -4.22 -15.54 12.90
C THR A 152 -4.18 -14.78 14.22
N GLY A 153 -4.08 -13.45 14.21
CA GLY A 153 -4.02 -12.65 15.43
C GLY A 153 -2.79 -11.73 15.50
N GLU A 154 -2.83 -10.85 16.50
CA GLU A 154 -1.69 -10.04 16.93
C GLU A 154 -0.71 -10.95 17.69
N PHE A 155 0.59 -10.85 17.41
CA PHE A 155 1.65 -11.54 18.16
C PHE A 155 2.14 -10.70 19.32
#